data_AF-A0A4Q2X5S0-F1
#
_entry.id   AF-A0A4Q2X5S0-F1
#
_cell.length_a   1.000
_cell.length_b   1.000
_cell.length_c   1.000
_cell.angle_alpha   90.00
_cell.angle_beta   90.00
_cell.angle_gamma   90.00
#
_symmetry.space_group_name_H-M   'P 1'
#
loop_
_entity.id
_entity.type
_entity.pdbx_description
1 polymer ?
#
loop_
_entity_poly.entity_id
_entity_poly.type
_entity_poly.pdbx_seq_one_letter_code
_entity_poly.pdbx_strand_id
1 'polypeptide(L)'
;TDGWNVGVRPGKEQSGKLLLKNAAVSTSGDLHQSIEIGGVRYSHIIDPVTGLGLTRHIAATIIAKDATTSDALATACCVAPPDKARQTGISAGATEVITA
;
A
#
# COMPACT_ATOMS: atom_id res chain seq x y z
N THR A 1 -8.20 -22.04 16.57
CA THR A 1 -8.14 -20.57 16.72
C THR A 1 -8.42 -19.93 15.37
N ASP A 2 -9.36 -18.99 15.36
CA ASP A 2 -10.05 -18.52 14.16
C ASP A 2 -9.40 -17.28 13.52
N GLY A 3 -8.19 -16.91 13.95
CA GLY A 3 -7.46 -15.75 13.46
C GLY A 3 -7.80 -14.45 14.20
N TRP A 4 -7.22 -13.35 13.74
CA TRP A 4 -7.40 -12.00 14.27
C TRP A 4 -8.20 -11.16 13.29
N ASN A 5 -9.19 -10.43 13.80
CA ASN A 5 -9.88 -9.40 13.03
C ASN A 5 -9.04 -8.13 12.99
N VAL A 6 -8.55 -7.77 11.81
CA VAL A 6 -7.72 -6.58 11.57
C VAL A 6 -8.51 -5.59 10.74
N GLY A 7 -8.73 -4.39 11.26
CA GLY A 7 -9.32 -3.29 10.51
C GLY A 7 -8.29 -2.70 9.54
N VAL A 8 -8.68 -2.47 8.30
CA VAL A 8 -7.84 -1.84 7.28
C VAL A 8 -8.56 -0.64 6.67
N ARG A 9 -7.80 0.41 6.36
CA ARG A 9 -8.29 1.63 5.73
C ARG A 9 -7.29 2.11 4.68
N PRO A 10 -7.26 1.50 3.48
CA PRO A 10 -6.34 1.92 2.43
C PRO A 10 -6.64 3.34 1.95
N GLY A 11 -7.89 3.81 1.95
CA GLY A 11 -8.24 5.16 1.48
C GLY A 11 -9.13 5.94 2.44
N LYS A 12 -9.41 7.22 2.13
CA LYS A 12 -10.35 8.04 2.92
C LYS A 12 -11.71 7.37 3.08
N GLU A 13 -12.25 6.85 1.98
CA GLU A 13 -13.58 6.23 1.92
C GLU A 13 -13.54 4.69 1.95
N GLN A 14 -12.36 4.08 1.76
CA GLN A 14 -12.23 2.62 1.76
C GLN A 14 -11.80 2.12 3.15
N SER A 15 -12.68 1.38 3.80
CA SER A 15 -12.39 0.65 5.03
C SER A 15 -12.97 -0.76 4.99
N GLY A 16 -12.33 -1.69 5.69
CA GLY A 16 -12.74 -3.08 5.73
C GLY A 16 -12.16 -3.82 6.94
N LYS A 17 -12.55 -5.09 7.09
CA LYS A 17 -12.00 -6.00 8.09
C LYS A 17 -11.44 -7.23 7.40
N LEU A 18 -10.24 -7.63 7.81
CA LEU A 18 -9.57 -8.85 7.38
C LEU A 18 -9.51 -9.83 8.54
N LEU A 19 -9.77 -11.11 8.28
CA LEU A 19 -9.53 -12.18 9.24
C LEU A 19 -8.19 -12.84 8.91
N LEU A 20 -7.17 -12.63 9.75
CA LEU A 20 -5.80 -13.07 9.48
C LEU A 20 -5.34 -14.15 10.45
N LYS A 21 -4.69 -15.18 9.92
CA LYS A 21 -4.06 -16.24 10.71
C LYS A 21 -2.74 -16.62 10.06
N ASN A 22 -1.65 -16.57 10.83
CA ASN A 22 -0.30 -16.88 10.35
C ASN A 22 0.08 -16.11 9.07
N ALA A 23 -0.31 -14.83 9.00
CA ALA A 23 -0.07 -13.93 7.88
C ALA A 23 0.22 -12.53 8.42
N ALA A 24 0.86 -11.71 7.60
CA ALA A 24 1.11 -10.31 7.87
C ALA A 24 0.31 -9.42 6.92
N VAL A 25 0.02 -8.21 7.37
CA VAL A 25 -0.60 -7.15 6.57
C VAL A 25 0.13 -5.84 6.79
N SER A 26 0.41 -5.12 5.72
CA SER A 26 0.97 -3.77 5.76
C SER A 26 0.17 -2.85 4.85
N THR A 27 0.11 -1.56 5.17
CA THR A 27 -0.52 -0.56 4.31
C THR A 27 0.43 0.61 4.12
N SER A 28 0.70 0.97 2.88
CA SER A 28 1.39 2.20 2.50
C SER A 28 0.42 3.12 1.78
N GLY A 29 0.56 4.41 1.98
CA GLY A 29 -0.29 5.40 1.33
C GLY A 29 0.00 6.79 1.84
N ASP A 30 -0.63 7.78 1.22
CA ASP A 30 -0.26 9.18 1.39
C ASP A 30 -1.26 9.99 2.24
N LEU A 31 -2.23 9.32 2.86
CA LEU A 31 -3.33 9.95 3.59
C LEU A 31 -2.87 10.93 4.68
N HIS A 32 -1.77 10.61 5.36
CA HIS A 32 -1.27 11.37 6.52
C HIS A 32 0.06 12.08 6.27
N GLN A 33 0.87 11.60 5.33
CA GLN A 33 2.23 12.08 5.10
C GLN A 33 2.40 12.58 3.67
N SER A 34 2.20 13.89 3.52
CA SER A 34 2.41 14.63 2.28
C SER A 34 2.66 16.11 2.56
N ILE A 35 3.30 16.80 1.62
CA ILE A 35 3.55 18.25 1.66
C ILE A 35 3.06 18.91 0.37
N GLU A 36 2.71 20.18 0.42
CA GLU A 36 2.42 21.00 -0.77
C GLU A 36 3.54 22.00 -1.01
N ILE A 37 4.06 22.03 -2.24
CA ILE A 37 5.14 22.92 -2.67
C ILE A 37 4.71 23.55 -4.00
N GLY A 38 4.54 24.88 -4.03
CA GLY A 38 4.16 25.59 -5.24
C GLY A 38 2.81 25.16 -5.84
N GLY A 39 1.84 24.77 -5.00
CA GLY A 39 0.53 24.30 -5.43
C GLY A 39 0.47 22.84 -5.89
N VAL A 40 1.60 22.11 -5.81
CA VAL A 40 1.65 20.67 -6.12
C VAL A 40 1.87 19.89 -4.84
N ARG A 41 1.03 18.87 -4.62
CA ARG A 41 1.13 17.97 -3.48
C ARG A 41 2.10 16.83 -3.77
N TYR A 42 2.95 16.50 -2.81
CA TYR A 42 3.94 15.42 -2.87
C TYR A 42 3.76 14.48 -1.66
N SER A 43 3.60 13.19 -1.91
CA SER A 43 3.66 12.14 -0.89
C SER A 43 5.07 11.95 -0.35
N HIS A 44 5.20 11.36 0.85
CA HIS A 44 6.49 10.85 1.34
C HIS A 44 6.97 9.59 0.58
N ILE A 45 6.10 8.94 -0.20
CA ILE A 45 6.46 7.82 -1.07
C ILE A 45 7.11 8.40 -2.33
N ILE A 46 8.38 8.07 -2.54
CA ILE A 46 9.21 8.62 -3.62
C ILE A 46 9.07 7.78 -4.89
N ASP A 47 8.85 8.45 -6.02
CA ASP A 47 9.04 7.88 -7.34
C ASP A 47 10.56 7.76 -7.62
N PRO A 48 11.10 6.54 -7.74
CA PRO A 48 12.53 6.33 -7.95
C PRO A 48 13.05 6.87 -9.29
N VAL A 49 12.18 7.12 -10.28
CA VAL A 49 12.57 7.67 -11.57
C VAL A 49 12.81 9.17 -11.48
N THR A 50 11.97 9.88 -10.73
CA THR A 50 12.03 11.36 -10.62
C THR A 50 12.75 11.85 -9.38
N GLY A 51 12.86 11.02 -8.34
CA GLY A 51 13.37 11.40 -7.02
C GLY A 51 12.40 12.27 -6.22
N LEU A 52 11.17 12.46 -6.70
CA LEU A 52 10.14 13.28 -6.07
C LEU A 52 9.05 12.42 -5.44
N GLY A 53 8.33 12.99 -4.48
CA GLY A 53 7.12 12.37 -3.93
C GLY A 53 6.06 12.15 -5.01
N LEU A 54 5.31 11.05 -4.91
CA LEU A 54 4.15 10.81 -5.78
C LEU A 54 3.13 11.93 -5.63
N THR A 55 2.61 12.44 -6.75
CA THR A 55 1.66 13.56 -6.76
C THR A 55 0.19 13.12 -6.81
N ARG A 56 -0.06 11.88 -7.22
CA ARG A 56 -1.38 11.25 -7.16
C ARG A 56 -1.65 10.71 -5.76
N HIS A 57 -2.91 10.73 -5.35
CA HIS A 57 -3.35 9.95 -4.21
C HIS A 57 -3.17 8.47 -4.49
N ILE A 58 -2.65 7.75 -3.51
CA ILE A 58 -2.34 6.33 -3.65
C ILE A 58 -2.30 5.66 -2.29
N ALA A 59 -2.83 4.44 -2.25
CA ALA A 59 -2.56 3.51 -1.18
C ALA A 59 -2.59 2.05 -1.64
N ALA A 60 -1.87 1.21 -0.92
CA ALA A 60 -1.85 -0.22 -1.10
C ALA A 60 -1.83 -0.93 0.25
N THR A 61 -2.77 -1.85 0.47
CA THR A 61 -2.78 -2.81 1.57
C THR A 61 -2.39 -4.19 1.01
N ILE A 62 -1.34 -4.79 1.59
CA ILE A 62 -0.77 -6.07 1.13
C ILE A 62 -0.90 -7.10 2.23
N ILE A 63 -1.36 -8.30 1.86
CA ILE A 63 -1.32 -9.48 2.72
C ILE A 63 -0.23 -10.41 2.21
N ALA A 64 0.67 -10.86 3.08
CA ALA A 64 1.74 -11.80 2.74
C ALA A 64 2.04 -12.77 3.89
N LYS A 65 2.96 -13.72 3.65
CA LYS A 65 3.37 -14.71 4.66
C LYS A 65 4.10 -14.09 5.85
N ASP A 66 4.81 -12.98 5.64
CA ASP A 66 5.62 -12.29 6.64
C ASP A 66 5.57 -10.77 6.45
N ALA A 67 5.88 -10.05 7.53
CA ALA A 67 5.75 -8.59 7.59
C ALA A 67 6.75 -7.87 6.70
N THR A 68 7.96 -8.43 6.53
CA THR A 68 8.98 -7.85 5.65
C THR A 68 8.49 -7.82 4.20
N THR A 69 7.88 -8.91 3.75
CA THR A 69 7.32 -9.02 2.41
C THR A 69 6.11 -8.09 2.24
N SER A 70 5.15 -8.10 3.19
CA SER A 70 3.97 -7.22 3.07
C SER A 70 4.34 -5.74 3.07
N ASP A 71 5.31 -5.34 3.89
CA ASP A 71 5.73 -3.95 4.03
C ASP A 71 6.46 -3.43 2.79
N ALA A 72 7.45 -4.18 2.30
CA ALA A 72 8.18 -3.82 1.09
C ALA A 72 7.24 -3.71 -0.13
N LEU A 73 6.31 -4.66 -0.26
CA LEU A 73 5.36 -4.66 -1.37
C LEU A 73 4.30 -3.56 -1.26
N ALA A 74 3.92 -3.14 -0.05
CA ALA A 74 2.95 -2.06 0.11
C ALA A 74 3.50 -0.76 -0.48
N THR A 75 4.79 -0.47 -0.26
CA THR A 75 5.46 0.67 -0.88
C THR A 75 5.64 0.48 -2.39
N ALA A 76 6.11 -0.70 -2.83
CA ALA A 76 6.34 -0.97 -4.25
C ALA A 76 5.06 -0.87 -5.10
N CYS A 77 3.92 -1.33 -4.56
CA CYS A 77 2.62 -1.25 -5.24
C CYS A 77 2.11 0.18 -5.36
N CYS A 78 2.46 1.09 -4.44
CA CYS A 78 2.15 2.52 -4.61
C CYS A 78 2.92 3.16 -5.78
N VAL A 79 4.17 2.73 -5.99
CA VAL A 79 5.04 3.25 -7.06
C VAL A 79 4.65 2.68 -8.42
N ALA A 80 4.26 1.40 -8.48
CA ALA A 80 3.89 0.71 -9.71
C ALA A 80 2.78 1.43 -10.50
N PRO A 81 2.73 1.26 -11.84
CA PRO A 81 1.58 1.68 -12.64
C PRO A 81 0.28 1.11 -12.04
N PRO A 82 -0.79 1.90 -11.88
CA PRO A 82 -2.01 1.46 -11.19
C PRO A 82 -2.62 0.17 -11.76
N ASP A 83 -2.58 0.01 -13.08
CA ASP A 83 -3.05 -1.18 -13.80
C ASP A 83 -2.21 -2.44 -13.56
N LYS A 84 -0.98 -2.27 -13.04
CA LYS A 84 -0.03 -3.36 -12.79
C LYS A 84 0.23 -3.62 -11.31
N ALA A 85 -0.15 -2.72 -10.40
CA ALA A 85 0.15 -2.82 -8.98
C ALA A 85 -0.22 -4.18 -8.39
N ARG A 86 -1.43 -4.68 -8.68
CA ARG A 86 -1.88 -6.01 -8.24
C ARG A 86 -1.00 -7.13 -8.79
N GLN A 87 -0.74 -7.13 -10.10
CA GLN A 87 0.09 -8.16 -10.72
C GLN A 87 1.51 -8.16 -10.15
N THR A 88 2.10 -6.98 -9.95
CA THR A 88 3.43 -6.81 -9.35
C THR A 88 3.47 -7.43 -7.95
N GLY A 89 2.51 -7.07 -7.07
CA GLY A 89 2.47 -7.60 -5.71
C GLY A 89 2.30 -9.12 -5.67
N ILE A 90 1.35 -9.66 -6.43
CA ILE A 90 1.10 -11.12 -6.47
C ILE A 90 2.33 -11.88 -6.98
N SER A 91 2.96 -11.39 -8.06
CA SER A 91 4.15 -12.03 -8.64
C SER A 91 5.35 -12.00 -7.70
N ALA A 92 5.39 -11.05 -6.77
CA ALA A 92 6.47 -10.86 -5.80
C ALA A 92 6.18 -11.48 -4.42
N GLY A 93 5.08 -12.22 -4.26
CA GLY A 93 4.78 -13.00 -3.05
C GLY A 93 3.68 -12.44 -2.15
N ALA A 94 2.93 -11.43 -2.60
CA ALA A 94 1.67 -11.08 -1.95
C ALA A 94 0.61 -12.18 -2.20
N THR A 95 -0.17 -12.47 -1.17
CA THR A 95 -1.38 -13.29 -1.28
C THR A 95 -2.56 -12.46 -1.79
N GLU A 96 -2.64 -11.20 -1.35
CA GLU A 96 -3.67 -10.25 -1.79
C GLU A 96 -3.09 -8.83 -1.87
N VAL A 97 -3.62 -8.05 -2.81
CA VAL A 97 -3.25 -6.65 -3.04
C VAL A 97 -4.53 -5.83 -3.19
N ILE A 98 -4.73 -4.87 -2.28
CA ILE A 98 -5.87 -3.95 -2.29
C ILE A 98 -5.31 -2.54 -2.52
N THR A 99 -5.74 -1.86 -3.58
CA THR A 99 -5.28 -0.50 -3.91
C THR A 99 -6.42 0.50 -3.91
N ALA A 100 -6.13 1.76 -3.54
CA ALA A 100 -7.07 2.87 -3.51
C ALA A 100 -6.45 4.15 -4.05
#